data_AF-A0A9X1FP89-F1
#
_entry.id   AF-A0A9X1FP89-F1
#
_cell.length_a   1.000
_cell.length_b   1.000
_cell.length_c   1.000
_cell.angle_alpha   90.00
_cell.angle_beta   90.00
_cell.angle_gamma   90.00
#
_symmetry.space_group_name_H-M   'P 1'
#
loop_
_entity.id
_entity.type
_entity.pdbx_description
1 polymer ?
#
loop_
_entity_poly.entity_id
_entity_poly.type
_entity_poly.pdbx_seq_one_letter_code
_entity_poly.pdbx_strand_id
1 'polypeptide(L)'
;MANITHNLIDQTLDPATLSEIENHLNAVEALLPKKALTADERKKYRGLDVRNLAFVEAALKVQKTLPLTVLPDPMKSEGMEKDLTLYKQANKINSRINHIARLLLDVERIVAHEAYSMALAHYKLYQVGNKLGLPNAKTAVEQMEWRFKSHGGGRKKDDSL
;
A
#
# COMPACT_ATOMS: atom_id res chain seq x y z
N MET A 1 -6.45 9.93 25.67
CA MET A 1 -5.51 10.95 25.17
C MET A 1 -4.16 10.26 25.06
N ALA A 2 -3.55 10.20 23.88
CA ALA A 2 -2.18 9.69 23.74
C ALA A 2 -1.22 10.60 24.52
N ASN A 3 -0.27 10.02 25.25
CA ASN A 3 0.74 10.80 25.95
C ASN A 3 1.61 11.52 24.89
N ILE A 4 1.53 12.84 24.83
CA ILE A 4 2.16 13.65 23.79
C ILE A 4 3.69 13.55 23.85
N THR A 5 4.26 13.17 25.00
CA THR A 5 5.71 12.97 25.18
C THR A 5 6.17 11.54 24.89
N HIS A 6 5.27 10.62 24.57
CA HIS A 6 5.62 9.23 24.31
C HIS A 6 5.79 9.00 22.81
N ASN A 7 7.05 8.85 22.38
CA ASN A 7 7.40 8.49 21.01
C ASN A 7 7.49 6.95 20.90
N LEU A 8 6.64 6.35 20.07
CA LEU A 8 6.59 4.92 19.79
C LEU A 8 7.68 4.50 18.82
N ILE A 9 8.07 5.38 17.88
CA ILE A 9 9.12 5.10 16.88
C ILE A 9 10.07 6.31 16.84
N ASP A 10 11.14 6.22 17.63
CA ASP A 10 12.17 7.25 17.71
C ASP A 10 13.44 6.85 16.94
N GLN A 11 13.30 6.62 15.64
CA GLN A 11 14.41 6.26 14.78
C GLN A 11 14.23 6.73 13.34
N THR A 12 15.35 6.99 12.68
CA THR A 12 15.43 7.15 11.23
C THR A 12 16.13 5.94 10.63
N LEU A 13 15.72 5.53 9.44
CA LEU A 13 16.53 4.60 8.66
C LEU A 13 17.82 5.30 8.24
N ASP A 14 18.97 4.70 8.53
CA ASP A 14 20.23 5.18 8.00
C ASP A 14 20.30 4.95 6.47
N PRO A 15 21.16 5.69 5.75
CA PRO A 15 21.22 5.58 4.29
C PRO A 15 21.57 4.19 3.77
N ALA A 16 22.37 3.40 4.50
CA ALA A 16 22.76 2.06 4.07
C ALA A 16 21.57 1.10 4.17
N THR A 17 20.84 1.12 5.28
CA THR A 17 19.62 0.32 5.47
C THR A 17 18.55 0.68 4.42
N LEU A 18 18.35 1.97 4.13
CA LEU A 18 17.40 2.39 3.10
C LEU A 18 17.78 1.84 1.71
N SER A 19 19.06 1.95 1.33
CA SER A 19 19.55 1.43 0.06
C SER A 19 19.43 -0.10 -0.03
N GLU A 20 19.67 -0.83 1.06
CA GLU A 20 19.50 -2.29 1.10
C GLU A 20 18.05 -2.71 0.86
N ILE A 21 17.09 -2.02 1.47
CA ILE A 21 15.65 -2.25 1.24
C ILE A 21 15.30 -2.02 -0.22
N GLU A 22 15.74 -0.91 -0.82
CA GLU A 22 15.50 -0.60 -2.23
C GLU A 22 16.11 -1.66 -3.16
N ASN A 23 17.33 -2.12 -2.87
CA ASN A 23 17.98 -3.18 -3.64
C ASN A 23 17.19 -4.49 -3.59
N HIS A 24 16.64 -4.86 -2.44
CA HIS A 24 15.79 -6.04 -2.32
C HIS A 24 14.47 -5.90 -3.09
N LEU A 25 13.84 -4.73 -3.08
CA LEU A 25 12.63 -4.47 -3.86
C LEU A 25 12.91 -4.58 -5.37
N ASN A 26 14.01 -3.97 -5.83
CA ASN A 26 14.46 -4.05 -7.22
C ASN A 26 14.76 -5.50 -7.63
N ALA A 27 15.40 -6.28 -6.76
CA ALA A 27 15.68 -7.69 -7.01
C ALA A 27 14.39 -8.52 -7.13
N VAL A 28 13.38 -8.27 -6.28
CA VAL A 28 12.07 -8.91 -6.38
C VAL A 28 11.39 -8.56 -7.70
N GLU A 29 11.38 -7.28 -8.08
CA GLU A 29 10.78 -6.84 -9.35
C GLU A 29 11.47 -7.47 -10.57
N ALA A 30 12.80 -7.63 -10.53
CA ALA A 30 13.57 -8.24 -11.60
C ALA A 30 13.24 -9.73 -11.81
N LEU A 31 12.89 -10.46 -10.75
CA LEU A 31 12.59 -11.90 -10.79
C LEU A 31 11.16 -12.23 -11.26
N LEU A 32 10.26 -11.26 -11.25
CA LEU A 32 8.87 -11.49 -11.65
C LEU A 32 8.72 -11.56 -13.18
N PRO A 33 7.87 -12.47 -13.72
CA PRO A 33 7.58 -12.51 -15.14
C PRO A 33 6.85 -11.21 -15.56
N LYS A 34 7.36 -10.55 -16.61
CA LYS A 34 6.92 -9.20 -16.99
C LYS A 34 5.95 -9.24 -18.18
N LYS A 35 4.72 -8.79 -17.94
CA LYS A 35 3.77 -8.34 -18.97
C LYS A 35 2.83 -7.32 -18.35
N ALA A 36 2.85 -6.09 -18.87
CA ALA A 36 1.88 -5.08 -18.45
C ALA A 36 0.53 -5.34 -19.14
N LEU A 37 -0.55 -5.30 -18.35
CA LEU A 37 -1.90 -5.30 -18.90
C LEU A 37 -2.29 -3.89 -19.35
N THR A 38 -2.84 -3.78 -20.55
CA THR A 38 -3.55 -2.58 -21.00
C THR A 38 -4.84 -2.37 -20.18
N ALA A 39 -5.40 -1.15 -20.21
CA ALA A 39 -6.66 -0.86 -19.52
C ALA A 39 -7.81 -1.76 -19.99
N ASP A 40 -7.84 -2.10 -21.28
CA ASP A 40 -8.83 -3.01 -21.86
C ASP A 40 -8.63 -4.46 -21.40
N GLU A 41 -7.38 -4.94 -21.38
CA GLU A 41 -7.08 -6.28 -20.86
C GLU A 41 -7.45 -6.43 -19.40
N ARG A 42 -7.23 -5.40 -18.56
CA ARG A 42 -7.64 -5.41 -17.15
C ARG A 42 -9.14 -5.59 -16.95
N LYS A 43 -9.96 -5.02 -17.85
CA LYS A 43 -11.42 -5.16 -17.80
C LYS A 43 -11.90 -6.50 -18.36
N LYS A 44 -11.21 -7.04 -19.37
CA LYS A 44 -11.62 -8.25 -20.10
C LYS A 44 -11.14 -9.54 -19.46
N TYR A 45 -9.95 -9.55 -18.88
CA TYR A 45 -9.35 -10.76 -18.32
C TYR A 45 -10.03 -11.16 -17.01
N ARG A 46 -10.28 -12.46 -16.86
CA ARG A 46 -10.94 -12.99 -15.68
C ARG A 46 -9.96 -13.11 -14.52
N GLY A 47 -10.40 -12.72 -13.34
CA GLY A 47 -9.76 -13.10 -12.09
C GLY A 47 -10.16 -14.51 -11.66
N LEU A 48 -9.33 -15.13 -10.81
CA LEU A 48 -9.69 -16.35 -10.08
C LEU A 48 -10.10 -15.97 -8.66
N ASP A 49 -11.40 -16.06 -8.38
CA ASP A 49 -11.93 -16.11 -7.02
C ASP A 49 -11.86 -17.55 -6.48
N VAL A 50 -12.31 -17.77 -5.25
CA VAL A 50 -12.27 -19.10 -4.60
C VAL A 50 -13.03 -20.16 -5.43
N ARG A 51 -14.16 -19.80 -6.04
CA ARG A 51 -15.00 -20.74 -6.81
C ARG A 51 -14.36 -21.07 -8.15
N ASN A 52 -13.87 -20.06 -8.86
CA ASN A 52 -13.20 -20.22 -10.14
C ASN A 52 -11.89 -21.00 -9.98
N LEU A 53 -11.15 -20.77 -8.90
CA LEU A 53 -9.94 -21.54 -8.59
C LEU A 53 -10.26 -23.03 -8.40
N ALA A 54 -11.27 -23.36 -7.59
CA ALA A 54 -11.69 -24.75 -7.38
C ALA A 54 -12.14 -25.43 -8.69
N PHE A 55 -12.80 -24.69 -9.58
CA PHE A 55 -13.16 -25.18 -10.90
C PHE A 55 -11.94 -25.50 -11.77
N VAL A 56 -10.94 -24.60 -11.83
CA VAL A 56 -9.71 -24.83 -12.61
C VAL A 56 -8.93 -26.02 -12.06
N GLU A 57 -8.85 -26.17 -10.73
CA GLU A 57 -8.21 -27.33 -10.08
C GLU A 57 -8.94 -28.63 -10.43
N ALA A 58 -10.28 -28.62 -10.41
CA ALA A 58 -11.09 -29.76 -10.80
C ALA A 58 -10.89 -30.11 -12.28
N ALA A 59 -10.88 -29.11 -13.17
CA ALA A 59 -10.63 -29.32 -14.60
C ALA A 59 -9.25 -29.94 -14.87
N LEU A 60 -8.21 -29.46 -14.18
CA LEU A 60 -6.87 -30.03 -14.26
C LEU A 60 -6.80 -31.47 -13.73
N LYS A 61 -7.51 -31.75 -12.63
CA LYS A 61 -7.63 -33.12 -12.10
C LYS A 61 -8.32 -34.04 -13.11
N VAL A 62 -9.41 -33.60 -13.74
CA VAL A 62 -10.12 -34.37 -14.76
C VAL A 62 -9.21 -34.63 -15.96
N GLN A 63 -8.51 -33.61 -16.46
CA GLN A 63 -7.55 -33.74 -17.56
C GLN A 63 -6.47 -34.80 -17.26
N LYS A 64 -5.96 -34.86 -16.03
CA LYS A 64 -4.91 -35.82 -15.64
C LYS A 64 -5.40 -37.25 -15.42
N THR A 65 -6.70 -37.43 -15.16
CA THR A 65 -7.25 -38.74 -14.74
C THR A 65 -8.05 -39.42 -15.84
N LEU A 66 -8.68 -38.67 -16.73
CA LEU A 66 -9.50 -39.20 -17.81
C LEU A 66 -8.75 -39.23 -19.15
N PRO A 67 -9.12 -40.14 -20.07
CA PRO A 67 -8.59 -40.12 -21.43
C PRO A 67 -8.83 -38.78 -22.12
N LEU A 68 -7.78 -38.21 -22.71
CA LEU A 68 -7.81 -36.90 -23.37
C LEU A 68 -8.47 -36.90 -24.75
N THR A 69 -9.14 -37.98 -25.15
CA THR A 69 -9.71 -38.17 -26.50
C THR A 69 -10.75 -37.11 -26.87
N VAL A 70 -11.40 -36.51 -25.87
CA VAL A 70 -12.42 -35.46 -26.04
C VAL A 70 -11.81 -34.07 -26.22
N LEU A 71 -10.53 -33.89 -25.87
CA LEU A 71 -9.86 -32.59 -25.97
C LEU A 71 -9.08 -32.48 -27.29
N PRO A 72 -9.13 -31.34 -27.99
CA PRO A 72 -8.23 -31.04 -29.09
C PRO A 72 -6.76 -31.05 -28.65
N ASP A 73 -5.83 -31.39 -29.54
CA ASP A 73 -4.40 -31.50 -29.22
C ASP A 73 -3.78 -30.25 -28.57
N PRO A 74 -4.10 -29.00 -28.99
CA PRO A 74 -3.58 -27.81 -28.32
C PRO A 74 -3.95 -27.72 -26.82
N MET A 75 -5.11 -28.27 -26.44
CA MET A 75 -5.62 -28.25 -25.07
C MET A 75 -5.05 -29.39 -24.20
N LYS A 76 -4.31 -30.34 -24.79
CA LYS A 76 -3.62 -31.42 -24.06
C LYS A 76 -2.29 -30.97 -23.46
N SER A 77 -1.83 -29.77 -23.79
CA SER A 77 -0.58 -29.21 -23.28
C SER A 77 -0.61 -28.98 -21.76
N GLU A 78 0.58 -28.89 -21.16
CA GLU A 78 0.77 -28.54 -19.74
C GLU A 78 0.51 -27.04 -19.44
N GLY A 79 0.00 -26.27 -20.41
CA GLY A 79 -0.18 -24.82 -20.27
C GLY A 79 -1.03 -24.46 -19.05
N MET A 80 -2.19 -25.09 -18.90
CA MET A 80 -3.09 -24.85 -17.76
C MET A 80 -2.42 -25.18 -16.41
N GLU A 81 -1.56 -26.21 -16.36
CA GLU A 81 -0.83 -26.56 -15.14
C GLU A 81 0.20 -25.51 -14.76
N LYS A 82 0.97 -25.03 -15.73
CA LYS A 82 1.97 -23.97 -15.53
C LYS A 82 1.30 -22.68 -15.10
N ASP A 83 0.19 -22.31 -15.73
CA ASP A 83 -0.58 -21.11 -15.39
C ASP A 83 -1.16 -21.18 -13.98
N LEU A 84 -1.80 -22.29 -13.60
CA LEU A 84 -2.35 -22.48 -12.26
C LEU A 84 -1.24 -22.46 -11.20
N THR A 85 -0.10 -23.07 -11.49
CA THR A 85 1.07 -23.08 -10.60
C THR A 85 1.60 -21.66 -10.40
N LEU A 86 1.81 -20.91 -11.49
CA LEU A 86 2.28 -19.54 -11.43
C LEU A 86 1.28 -18.62 -10.71
N TYR A 87 -0.02 -18.79 -10.94
CA TYR A 87 -1.06 -18.05 -10.22
C TYR A 87 -0.95 -18.25 -8.70
N LYS A 88 -0.79 -19.49 -8.22
CA LYS A 88 -0.64 -19.79 -6.79
C LYS A 88 0.65 -19.20 -6.21
N GLN A 89 1.76 -19.30 -6.94
CA GLN A 89 3.03 -18.69 -6.56
C GLN A 89 2.93 -17.17 -6.45
N ALA A 90 2.33 -16.52 -7.45
CA ALA A 90 2.09 -15.08 -7.46
C ALA A 90 1.17 -14.64 -6.31
N ASN A 91 0.11 -15.39 -6.02
CA ASN A 91 -0.80 -15.12 -4.90
C ASN A 91 -0.06 -15.16 -3.54
N LYS A 92 0.81 -16.16 -3.34
CA LYS A 92 1.65 -16.26 -2.14
C LYS A 92 2.60 -15.08 -2.00
N ILE A 93 3.27 -14.66 -3.08
CA ILE A 93 4.17 -13.50 -3.09
C ILE A 93 3.39 -12.22 -2.78
N ASN A 94 2.25 -12.01 -3.45
CA ASN A 94 1.39 -10.85 -3.25
C ASN A 94 0.91 -10.74 -1.80
N SER A 95 0.57 -11.86 -1.16
CA SER A 95 0.18 -11.89 0.26
C SER A 95 1.30 -11.38 1.18
N ARG A 96 2.57 -11.72 0.89
CA ARG A 96 3.74 -11.21 1.64
C ARG A 96 3.97 -9.72 1.37
N ILE A 97 3.89 -9.29 0.12
CA ILE A 97 4.03 -7.87 -0.24
C ILE A 97 2.96 -7.02 0.47
N ASN A 98 1.70 -7.47 0.48
CA ASN A 98 0.62 -6.79 1.19
C ASN A 98 0.79 -6.78 2.71
N HIS A 99 1.49 -7.75 3.29
CA HIS A 99 1.86 -7.69 4.70
C HIS A 99 2.92 -6.61 4.96
N ILE A 100 3.98 -6.56 4.15
CA ILE A 100 5.03 -5.53 4.23
C ILE A 100 4.42 -4.13 4.03
N ALA A 101 3.56 -3.96 3.04
CA ALA A 101 2.87 -2.69 2.79
C ALA A 101 2.03 -2.23 3.98
N ARG A 102 1.34 -3.16 4.66
CA ARG A 102 0.60 -2.84 5.89
C ARG A 102 1.51 -2.38 7.03
N LEU A 103 2.66 -3.05 7.23
CA LEU A 103 3.64 -2.62 8.22
C LEU A 103 4.17 -1.21 7.93
N LEU A 104 4.45 -0.90 6.67
CA LEU A 104 4.86 0.45 6.26
C LEU A 104 3.77 1.49 6.53
N LEU A 105 2.51 1.20 6.17
CA LEU A 105 1.39 2.09 6.45
C LEU A 105 1.17 2.32 7.96
N ASP A 106 1.38 1.30 8.78
CA ASP A 106 1.29 1.42 10.23
C ASP A 106 2.42 2.31 10.78
N VAL A 107 3.66 2.11 10.32
CA VAL A 107 4.81 2.96 10.68
C VAL A 107 4.55 4.41 10.26
N GLU A 108 4.15 4.65 9.01
CA GLU A 108 3.80 5.98 8.50
C GLU A 108 2.73 6.64 9.37
N ARG A 109 1.69 5.89 9.74
CA ARG A 109 0.60 6.41 10.57
C ARG A 109 1.08 6.79 11.97
N ILE A 110 1.93 5.97 12.59
CA ILE A 110 2.49 6.21 13.92
C ILE A 110 3.37 7.48 13.89
N VAL A 111 4.38 7.51 13.02
CA VAL A 111 5.33 8.64 12.97
C VAL A 111 4.64 9.94 12.54
N ALA A 112 3.64 9.87 11.65
CA ALA A 112 2.85 11.05 11.27
C ALA A 112 1.99 11.56 12.43
N HIS A 113 1.37 10.64 13.20
CA HIS A 113 0.59 11.02 14.38
C HIS A 113 1.47 11.74 15.41
N GLU A 114 2.66 11.23 15.65
CA GLU A 114 3.61 11.77 16.63
C GLU A 114 4.17 13.13 16.19
N ALA A 115 4.68 13.21 14.97
CA ALA A 115 5.19 14.45 14.40
C ALA A 115 4.11 15.55 14.39
N TYR A 116 2.88 15.21 13.98
CA TYR A 116 1.80 16.17 13.94
C TYR A 116 1.33 16.58 15.34
N SER A 117 1.24 15.64 16.29
CA SER A 117 0.85 15.95 17.67
C SER A 117 1.87 16.88 18.34
N MET A 118 3.16 16.65 18.12
CA MET A 118 4.23 17.54 18.60
C MET A 118 4.19 18.91 17.94
N ALA A 119 3.96 18.98 16.62
CA ALA A 119 3.79 20.25 15.92
C ALA A 119 2.60 21.06 16.47
N LEU A 120 1.47 20.41 16.78
CA LEU A 120 0.32 21.05 17.42
C LEU A 120 0.64 21.55 18.84
N ALA A 121 1.42 20.80 19.61
CA ALA A 121 1.87 21.21 20.94
C ALA A 121 2.79 22.43 20.86
N HIS A 122 3.77 22.42 19.95
CA HIS A 122 4.64 23.57 19.68
C HIS A 122 3.82 24.82 19.32
N TYR A 123 2.87 24.69 18.39
CA TYR A 123 2.01 25.81 18.01
C TYR A 123 1.25 26.42 19.20
N LYS A 124 0.64 25.58 20.04
CA LYS A 124 -0.06 26.04 21.25
C LYS A 124 0.88 26.75 22.22
N LEU A 125 2.10 26.24 22.42
CA LEU A 125 3.10 26.89 23.27
C LEU A 125 3.53 28.25 22.70
N TYR A 126 3.71 28.37 21.38
CA TYR A 126 3.99 29.67 20.76
C TYR A 126 2.81 30.64 20.89
N GLN A 127 1.56 30.17 20.82
CA GLN A 127 0.39 31.01 21.10
C GLN A 127 0.38 31.53 22.55
N VAL A 128 0.72 30.67 23.52
CA VAL A 128 0.87 31.08 24.93
C VAL A 128 2.01 32.08 25.08
N GLY A 129 3.18 31.80 24.50
CA GLY A 129 4.34 32.69 24.53
C GLY A 129 4.06 34.06 23.92
N ASN A 130 3.32 34.10 22.81
CA ASN A 130 2.89 35.35 22.18
C ASN A 130 1.99 36.18 23.10
N LYS A 131 1.03 35.54 23.80
CA LYS A 131 0.18 36.22 24.80
C LYS A 131 0.97 36.76 25.99
N LEU A 132 2.05 36.10 26.36
CA LEU A 132 2.95 36.53 27.43
C LEU A 132 4.00 37.55 26.97
N GLY A 133 4.02 37.92 25.68
CA GLY A 133 5.00 38.87 25.13
C GLY A 133 6.41 38.30 24.99
N LEU A 134 6.57 36.98 24.92
CA LEU A 134 7.89 36.37 24.75
C LEU A 134 8.50 36.72 23.37
N PRO A 135 9.81 36.97 23.30
CA PRO A 135 10.49 37.24 22.03
C PRO A 135 10.27 36.14 21.00
N ASN A 136 10.15 36.51 19.72
CA ASN A 136 9.98 35.62 18.55
C ASN A 136 8.69 34.76 18.53
N ALA A 137 7.89 34.72 19.60
CA ALA A 137 6.68 33.90 19.66
C ALA A 137 5.61 34.36 18.67
N LYS A 138 5.47 35.67 18.44
CA LYS A 138 4.56 36.23 17.42
C LYS A 138 4.92 35.72 16.01
N THR A 139 6.20 35.82 15.63
CA THR A 139 6.70 35.34 14.34
C THR A 139 6.48 33.85 14.17
N ALA A 140 6.74 33.04 15.22
CA ALA A 140 6.50 31.60 15.19
C ALA A 140 5.01 31.26 15.01
N VAL A 141 4.10 31.97 15.69
CA VAL A 141 2.65 31.81 15.47
C VAL A 141 2.29 32.14 14.02
N GLU A 142 2.71 33.29 13.50
CA GLU A 142 2.41 33.73 12.13
C GLU A 142 2.88 32.72 11.07
N GLN A 143 4.05 32.11 11.26
CA GLN A 143 4.61 31.07 10.38
C GLN A 143 3.82 29.75 10.39
N MET A 144 3.10 29.45 11.46
CA MET A 144 2.34 28.19 11.61
C MET A 144 0.83 28.39 11.42
N GLU A 145 0.32 29.61 11.60
CA GLU A 145 -1.10 29.93 11.63
C GLU A 145 -1.81 29.70 10.29
N TRP A 146 -1.08 29.71 9.16
CA TRP A 146 -1.64 29.43 7.83
C TRP A 146 -2.41 28.10 7.80
N ARG A 147 -1.99 27.11 8.60
CA ARG A 147 -2.67 25.81 8.71
C ARG A 147 -4.09 25.92 9.27
N PHE A 148 -4.38 26.98 10.02
CA PHE A 148 -5.67 27.21 10.68
C PHE A 148 -6.48 28.33 10.01
N LYS A 149 -5.83 29.15 9.16
CA LYS A 149 -6.48 30.16 8.31
C LYS A 149 -7.14 29.50 7.09
N SER A 150 -8.27 28.79 7.33
CA SER A 150 -9.40 28.56 6.42
C SER A 150 -9.98 27.14 6.57
N HIS A 151 -11.12 27.05 7.27
CA HIS A 151 -12.18 26.04 7.10
C HIS A 151 -13.54 26.77 6.96
N GLY A 152 -13.57 27.83 6.15
CA GLY A 152 -14.74 28.68 5.92
C GLY A 152 -15.19 28.74 4.45
N GLY A 153 -14.83 27.75 3.64
CA GLY A 153 -15.19 27.67 2.22
C GLY A 153 -15.94 26.37 1.93
N GLY A 154 -17.21 26.50 1.54
CA GLY A 154 -18.17 25.42 1.44
C GLY A 154 -17.72 24.18 0.65
N ARG A 155 -18.11 23.03 1.18
CA ARG A 155 -18.25 21.78 0.43
C ARG A 155 -19.13 22.07 -0.79
N LYS A 156 -18.56 22.16 -1.98
CA LYS A 156 -19.36 22.03 -3.21
C LYS A 156 -20.05 20.66 -3.12
N LYS A 157 -21.38 20.64 -3.17
CA LYS A 157 -22.13 19.42 -3.49
C LYS A 157 -21.65 19.01 -4.87
N ASP A 158 -21.12 17.80 -4.95
CA ASP A 158 -20.78 17.17 -6.21
C ASP A 158 -22.10 16.67 -6.82
N ASP A 159 -22.74 17.52 -7.63
CA ASP A 159 -23.75 17.09 -8.60
C ASP A 159 -23.02 16.97 -9.94
N SER A 160 -22.47 15.79 -10.23
CA SER A 160 -22.39 15.29 -11.61
C SER A 160 -22.08 13.80 -11.66
N LEU A 161 -22.85 13.16 -12.54
CA LEU A 161 -22.99 11.75 -12.88
C LEU A 161 -21.73 11.13 -13.47
#